data_AF-X1UM61-F1
#
_entry.id   AF-X1UM61-F1
#
_cell.length_a   1.000
_cell.length_b   1.000
_cell.length_c   1.000
_cell.angle_alpha   90.00
_cell.angle_beta   90.00
_cell.angle_gamma   90.00
#
_symmetry.space_group_name_H-M   'P 1'
#
loop_
_entity.id
_entity.type
_entity.pdbx_description
1 polymer ?
#
loop_
_entity_poly.entity_id
_entity_poly.type
_entity_poly.pdbx_seq_one_letter_code
_entity_poly.pdbx_strand_id
1 'polypeptide(L)' 'MSLPLNQVILGDCVEVMAEWPENSVDCIVTDPNYGIGFMGLDWDKALPP' A
#
# COMPACT_ATOMS: atom_id res chain seq x y z
N MET A 1 13.51 -12.49 6.47
CA MET A 1 13.37 -11.10 6.97
C MET A 1 12.35 -11.08 8.09
N SER A 2 12.44 -10.13 9.02
CA SER A 2 11.48 -9.94 10.11
C SER A 2 10.48 -8.84 9.75
N LEU A 3 9.22 -8.99 10.18
CA LEU A 3 8.19 -7.97 9.95
C LEU A 3 8.44 -6.71 10.79
N PRO A 4 8.17 -5.50 10.25
CA PRO A 4 8.27 -4.24 10.98
C PRO A 4 7.04 -4.00 11.86
N LEU A 5 6.89 -4.79 12.93
CA LEU A 5 5.73 -4.70 13.82
C LEU A 5 5.70 -3.38 14.59
N ASN A 6 4.50 -2.79 14.72
CA ASN A 6 4.23 -1.55 15.44
C ASN A 6 5.04 -0.33 14.93
N GLN A 7 5.31 -0.29 13.62
CA GLN A 7 6.01 0.82 12.96
C GLN A 7 5.20 1.39 11.80
N VAL A 8 5.37 2.69 11.55
CA VAL A 8 4.88 3.33 10.32
C VAL A 8 6.01 3.29 9.29
N ILE A 9 5.76 2.64 8.16
CA ILE A 9 6.71 2.55 7.06
C ILE A 9 6.38 3.63 6.04
N LEU A 10 7.38 4.43 5.65
CA LEU A 10 7.25 5.41 4.57
C LEU A 10 7.80 4.79 3.27
N GLY A 11 6.95 4.64 2.25
CA GLY A 11 7.33 4.13 0.94
C GLY A 11 6.14 3.75 0.08
N ASP A 12 6.41 3.31 -1.15
CA ASP A 12 5.41 2.67 -2.01
C ASP A 12 5.01 1.32 -1.42
N CYS A 13 3.70 1.04 -1.32
CA CYS A 13 3.22 -0.15 -0.65
C CYS A 13 3.56 -1.45 -1.39
N VAL A 14 3.67 -1.42 -2.73
CA VAL A 14 4.01 -2.59 -3.54
C VAL A 14 5.48 -2.95 -3.33
N GLU A 15 6.37 -1.95 -3.36
CA GLU A 15 7.81 -2.16 -3.16
C GLU A 15 8.11 -2.62 -1.73
N VAL A 16 7.56 -1.92 -0.73
CA VAL A 16 7.78 -2.23 0.69
C VAL A 16 7.26 -3.61 1.05
N MET A 17 6.04 -3.96 0.65
CA MET A 17 5.43 -5.24 1.02
C MET A 17 6.10 -6.43 0.31
N ALA A 18 6.71 -6.22 -0.87
CA ALA A 18 7.44 -7.26 -1.58
C ALA A 18 8.68 -7.77 -0.82
N GLU A 19 9.21 -6.98 0.12
CA GLU A 19 10.33 -7.39 0.98
C GLU A 19 9.90 -8.28 2.16
N TRP A 20 8.59 -8.42 2.41
CA TRP A 20 8.09 -9.16 3.57
C TRP A 20 7.94 -10.66 3.25
N PRO A 21 8.04 -11.55 4.25
CA PRO A 21 7.79 -12.98 4.04
C PRO A 21 6.38 -13.24 3.50
N GLU A 22 6.24 -14.20 2.59
CA GLU A 22 4.93 -14.64 2.11
C GLU A 22 4.05 -15.19 3.26
N ASN A 23 2.73 -15.09 3.11
CA ASN A 23 1.73 -15.60 4.07
C ASN A 23 1.94 -15.10 5.51
N SER A 24 2.39 -13.86 5.67
CA SER A 24 2.76 -13.28 6.97
C SER A 24 1.77 -12.25 7.51
N VAL A 25 0.68 -11.98 6.78
CA VAL A 25 -0.36 -11.01 7.12
C VAL A 25 -1.72 -11.70 7.18
N ASP A 26 -2.37 -11.68 8.34
CA ASP A 26 -3.68 -12.32 8.54
C ASP A 26 -4.84 -11.50 7.95
N CYS A 27 -4.73 -10.16 7.95
CA CYS A 27 -5.76 -9.24 7.50
C CYS A 27 -5.15 -7.97 6.92
N ILE A 28 -5.72 -7.48 5.81
CA ILE A 28 -5.35 -6.22 5.18
C ILE A 28 -6.56 -5.28 5.26
N VAL A 29 -6.34 -4.11 5.85
CA VAL A 29 -7.29 -2.99 5.81
C VAL A 29 -6.64 -1.89 4.98
N THR A 30 -7.30 -1.53 3.88
CA THR A 30 -6.75 -0.57 2.92
C THR A 30 -7.85 0.36 2.43
N ASP A 31 -7.49 1.61 2.19
CA ASP A 31 -8.28 2.61 1.46
C ASP A 31 -7.45 3.04 0.25
N PRO A 32 -7.41 2.24 -0.82
CA PRO A 32 -6.56 2.50 -1.97
C PRO A 32 -7.14 3.64 -2.81
N ASN A 33 -6.37 4.13 -3.76
CA ASN A 33 -6.92 5.07 -4.72
C ASN A 33 -8.02 4.41 -5.58
N TYR A 34 -9.18 5.06 -5.70
CA TYR A 34 -10.29 4.57 -6.53
C TYR A 34 -10.27 5.07 -7.98
N GLY A 35 -9.32 5.93 -8.37
CA GLY A 35 -9.20 6.47 -9.73
C GLY A 35 -10.34 7.39 -10.14
N ILE A 36 -11.11 7.91 -9.18
CA ILE A 36 -12.31 8.75 -9.44
C ILE A 36 -12.02 10.25 -9.42
N GLY A 37 -10.77 10.68 -9.18
CA GLY A 37 -10.37 12.09 -9.22
C GLY A 37 -10.99 12.98 -8.12
N PHE A 38 -11.44 12.38 -7.01
CA PHE A 38 -12.15 13.08 -5.93
C PHE A 38 -11.27 14.13 -5.20
N MET A 39 -10.00 13.81 -4.98
CA MET A 39 -8.98 14.65 -4.34
C MET A 39 -8.36 15.66 -5.31
N GLY A 40 -8.49 15.44 -6.63
CA GLY A 40 -7.97 16.33 -7.67
C GLY A 40 -6.44 16.32 -7.82
N LEU A 41 -5.79 15.25 -7.33
CA LEU A 41 -4.34 15.07 -7.34
C LEU A 41 -3.94 14.12 -8.47
N ASP A 42 -2.73 14.23 -9.02
CA ASP A 42 -2.41 13.40 -10.21
C ASP A 42 -2.48 11.89 -9.93
N TRP A 43 -2.15 11.46 -8.71
CA TRP A 43 -2.22 10.07 -8.26
C TRP A 43 -3.65 9.56 -8.04
N ASP A 44 -4.68 10.42 -8.10
CA ASP A 44 -6.07 10.02 -7.86
C ASP A 44 -6.97 9.94 -9.10
N LYS A 45 -6.39 10.19 -10.25
CA LYS A 45 -7.08 10.24 -11.54
C LYS A 45 -7.11 8.91 -12.28
N ALA A 46 -6.28 7.95 -11.89
CA ALA A 46 -6.15 6.67 -12.56
C ALA A 46 -5.75 5.57 -11.57
N LEU A 47 -6.22 4.35 -11.85
CA LEU A 47 -5.73 3.16 -11.16
C LEU A 47 -4.32 2.81 -11.67
N PRO A 48 -3.47 2.20 -10.82
CA PRO A 48 -2.24 1.57 -11.29
C PRO A 48 -2.54 0.54 -12.40
N PRO A 49 -1.59 0.29 -13.33
CA PRO A 49 -1.74 -0.69 -14.41
C PRO A 49 -1.91 -2.12 -13.91
#